data_AF-J0J474-F1
#
_entry.id   AF-J0J474-F1
#
_cell.length_a   1.000
_cell.length_b   1.000
_cell.length_c   1.000
_cell.angle_alpha   90.00
_cell.angle_beta   90.00
_cell.angle_gamma   90.00
#
_symmetry.space_group_name_H-M   'P 1'
#
loop_
_entity.id
_entity.type
_entity.pdbx_description
1 polymer ?
#
loop_
_entity_poly.entity_id
_entity_poly.type
_entity_poly.pdbx_seq_one_letter_code
_entity_poly.pdbx_strand_id
1 'polypeptide(L)'
;MICFTRIPLKDFIKKHNPQEPKKETIENFEKEINNLLENAPRQDDEEFQKNEINSFLKNTYGYRCNTHKKVDSAIYVDKEVQVLIEVKALNKKTEFPKNKENPLSKAFCQMVLYFLEERKKEKNNSLKHTIICNAHEFFLFDCKDLLFLNEDKRIKKFYKNYAQKEGTDSSKPQFYEDLEQYLKEDFQGKLRYAYFNLNDDFKELPLIYQVLSQEVLLKQKKTLDANTLNKDFYEELLYILGLEEQNDKGKILIKPSRTQNSLSDALKKKYKNLDDEEVMALLIAWNNRILFLRLLESLLISFKHFENPFLTTENFEDFNALNDLFFEVLAKKNSERLKEIKEDKISEKIPYLNSSLFDQTPLELKGHEIKLLENKELEIYKNSVLKKHDKKHEEYQKQEALPLLKYFFEFLRVYDFTTTPKDIKDNQNNSESVLINPSVLGLVFEKLNGYKEGSFYTPSFITSYMCKESITPIVLDKFNQTYKIECENLTELRNYFKDNYSYKEGKRKEYLNTLLTLRVCDPAVGSGHFLVSALNEMVWIAYELGLIASLYRHELRLENDEIIIHTPEDKVFNYTIPHSENDPHHHIQK
;
A
#
# COMPACT_ATOMS: atom_id res chain seq x y z
N MET A 1 24.60 22.75 -32.26
CA MET A 1 23.86 23.29 -31.10
C MET A 1 23.01 22.21 -30.46
N ILE A 2 23.15 22.02 -29.15
CA ILE A 2 22.27 21.15 -28.35
C ILE A 2 20.81 21.60 -28.46
N CYS A 3 19.90 20.65 -28.63
CA CYS A 3 18.46 20.90 -28.63
C CYS A 3 17.88 20.56 -27.27
N PHE A 4 17.44 21.58 -26.52
CA PHE A 4 16.69 21.37 -25.29
C PHE A 4 15.21 21.16 -25.61
N THR A 5 14.56 20.21 -24.94
CA THR A 5 13.15 19.92 -25.14
C THR A 5 12.43 19.83 -23.82
N ARG A 6 11.60 20.83 -23.53
CA ARG A 6 10.76 20.83 -22.33
C ARG A 6 9.69 19.74 -22.43
N ILE A 7 9.61 18.92 -21.39
CA ILE A 7 8.54 17.94 -21.18
C ILE A 7 7.50 18.59 -20.25
N PRO A 8 6.19 18.55 -20.57
CA PRO A 8 5.13 18.92 -19.63
C PRO A 8 5.23 18.11 -18.33
N LEU A 9 4.93 18.73 -17.17
CA LEU A 9 5.04 18.04 -15.87
C LEU A 9 4.22 16.74 -15.85
N LYS A 10 3.01 16.75 -16.42
CA LYS A 10 2.14 15.57 -16.55
C LYS A 10 2.81 14.41 -17.29
N ASP A 11 3.55 14.70 -18.37
CA ASP A 11 4.27 13.67 -19.12
C ASP A 11 5.54 13.21 -18.39
N PHE A 12 6.19 14.11 -17.65
CA PHE A 12 7.36 13.79 -16.84
C PHE A 12 7.04 12.81 -15.71
N ILE A 13 5.89 12.97 -15.06
CA ILE A 13 5.43 12.08 -13.97
C ILE A 13 4.76 10.79 -14.45
N LYS A 14 4.19 10.77 -15.67
CA LYS A 14 3.38 9.65 -16.20
C LYS A 14 4.05 8.28 -16.09
N LYS A 15 5.37 8.22 -16.32
CA LYS A 15 6.17 6.98 -16.23
C LYS A 15 6.29 6.41 -14.81
N HIS A 16 5.99 7.22 -13.79
CA HIS A 16 6.12 6.88 -12.37
C HIS A 16 4.76 6.65 -11.68
N ASN A 17 3.66 7.06 -12.32
CA ASN A 17 2.29 6.97 -11.82
C ASN A 17 2.15 7.40 -10.33
N PRO A 18 2.65 8.59 -9.94
CA PRO A 18 2.54 9.05 -8.56
C PRO A 18 1.06 9.30 -8.21
N GLN A 19 0.71 9.01 -6.95
CA GLN A 19 -0.62 9.27 -6.42
C GLN A 19 -0.95 10.76 -6.48
N GLU A 20 -2.21 11.10 -6.77
CA GLU A 20 -2.67 12.49 -6.65
C GLU A 20 -2.63 12.93 -5.17
N PRO A 21 -1.95 14.05 -4.86
CA PRO A 21 -1.84 14.53 -3.49
C PRO A 21 -3.19 15.00 -2.95
N LYS A 22 -3.44 14.72 -1.67
CA LYS A 22 -4.65 15.17 -0.99
C LYS A 22 -4.70 16.69 -0.87
N LYS A 23 -5.90 17.23 -0.70
CA LYS A 23 -6.10 18.67 -0.48
C LYS A 23 -5.26 19.20 0.69
N GLU A 24 -5.29 18.53 1.84
CA GLU A 24 -4.49 18.90 3.02
C GLU A 24 -2.98 18.87 2.74
N THR A 25 -2.52 17.87 1.96
CA THR A 25 -1.11 17.78 1.54
C THR A 25 -0.72 18.99 0.70
N ILE A 26 -1.59 19.42 -0.22
CA ILE A 26 -1.36 20.61 -1.05
C ILE A 26 -1.45 21.90 -0.22
N GLU A 27 -2.38 22.00 0.73
CA GLU A 27 -2.47 23.14 1.64
C GLU A 27 -1.19 23.29 2.51
N ASN A 28 -0.61 22.17 2.96
CA ASN A 28 0.66 22.20 3.69
C ASN A 28 1.86 22.47 2.76
N PHE A 29 1.84 21.93 1.53
CA PHE A 29 2.85 22.22 0.52
C PHE A 29 2.88 23.71 0.16
N GLU A 30 1.71 24.32 0.02
CA GLU A 30 1.56 25.76 -0.22
C GLU A 30 2.16 26.60 0.92
N LYS A 31 1.96 26.20 2.19
CA LYS A 31 2.61 26.87 3.33
C LYS A 31 4.13 26.78 3.25
N GLU A 32 4.68 25.60 2.93
CA GLU A 32 6.13 25.42 2.79
C GLU A 32 6.70 26.21 1.60
N ILE A 33 5.96 26.33 0.49
CA ILE A 33 6.33 27.20 -0.64
C ILE A 33 6.36 28.66 -0.18
N ASN A 34 5.31 29.14 0.48
CA ASN A 34 5.25 30.52 0.97
C ASN A 34 6.40 30.83 1.94
N ASN A 35 6.71 29.90 2.84
CA ASN A 35 7.87 30.03 3.74
C ASN A 35 9.19 30.17 2.96
N LEU A 36 9.41 29.35 1.92
CA LEU A 36 10.60 29.43 1.07
C LEU A 36 10.68 30.79 0.34
N LEU A 37 9.58 31.21 -0.28
CA LEU A 37 9.50 32.44 -1.07
C LEU A 37 9.65 33.71 -0.21
N GLU A 38 9.20 33.68 1.05
CA GLU A 38 9.37 34.79 1.99
C GLU A 38 10.77 34.85 2.62
N ASN A 39 11.40 33.70 2.87
CA ASN A 39 12.68 33.65 3.56
C ASN A 39 13.87 33.78 2.62
N ALA A 40 13.85 33.14 1.46
CA ALA A 40 15.01 33.13 0.55
C ALA A 40 15.49 34.54 0.14
N PRO A 41 14.62 35.53 -0.13
CA PRO A 41 15.06 36.89 -0.48
C PRO A 41 15.64 37.71 0.70
N ARG A 42 15.56 37.22 1.95
CA ARG A 42 16.04 37.96 3.13
C ARG A 42 17.56 38.12 3.16
N GLN A 43 18.29 37.21 2.53
CA GLN A 43 19.73 37.33 2.33
C GLN A 43 20.09 36.95 0.90
N ASP A 44 20.96 37.76 0.31
CA ASP A 44 21.45 37.62 -1.06
C ASP A 44 22.58 36.58 -1.21
N ASP A 45 22.91 35.89 -0.12
CA ASP A 45 23.97 34.88 -0.06
C ASP A 45 23.47 33.53 -0.60
N GLU A 46 24.29 32.90 -1.45
CA GLU A 46 23.96 31.63 -2.12
C GLU A 46 23.87 30.47 -1.12
N GLU A 47 24.72 30.45 -0.08
CA GLU A 47 24.68 29.41 0.95
C GLU A 47 23.41 29.54 1.80
N PHE A 48 22.99 30.77 2.12
CA PHE A 48 21.72 31.02 2.80
C PHE A 48 20.53 30.50 1.99
N GLN A 49 20.39 30.90 0.72
CA GLN A 49 19.26 30.47 -0.12
C GLN A 49 19.27 28.94 -0.36
N LYS A 50 20.46 28.34 -0.45
CA LYS A 50 20.59 26.88 -0.50
C LYS A 50 20.05 26.20 0.75
N ASN A 51 20.30 26.75 1.93
CA ASN A 51 19.78 26.21 3.18
C ASN A 51 18.25 26.30 3.26
N GLU A 52 17.65 27.37 2.74
CA GLU A 52 16.19 27.49 2.66
C GLU A 52 15.59 26.44 1.71
N ILE A 53 16.17 26.23 0.51
CA ILE A 53 15.72 25.19 -0.43
C ILE A 53 15.88 23.79 0.16
N ASN A 54 16.98 23.52 0.87
CA ASN A 54 17.19 22.25 1.56
C ASN A 54 16.16 22.04 2.67
N SER A 55 15.82 23.09 3.41
CA SER A 55 14.80 23.06 4.46
C SER A 55 13.42 22.78 3.89
N PHE A 56 13.06 23.43 2.77
CA PHE A 56 11.83 23.15 2.03
C PHE A 56 11.73 21.68 1.61
N LEU A 57 12.76 21.15 0.94
CA LEU A 57 12.80 19.74 0.51
C LEU A 57 12.72 18.75 1.69
N LYS A 58 13.36 19.09 2.82
CA LYS A 58 13.32 18.29 4.04
C LYS A 58 11.94 18.33 4.69
N ASN A 59 11.34 19.52 4.85
CA ASN A 59 10.06 19.69 5.53
C ASN A 59 8.90 19.09 4.72
N THR A 60 8.94 19.22 3.40
CA THR A 60 7.86 18.70 2.53
C THR A 60 7.97 17.19 2.31
N TYR A 61 9.17 16.66 2.09
CA TYR A 61 9.36 15.26 1.63
C TYR A 61 10.22 14.38 2.54
N GLY A 62 10.73 14.92 3.65
CA GLY A 62 11.61 14.20 4.57
C GLY A 62 13.01 13.91 4.01
N TYR A 63 13.43 14.60 2.95
CA TYR A 63 14.72 14.34 2.31
C TYR A 63 15.90 14.65 3.23
N ARG A 64 16.92 13.77 3.16
CA ARG A 64 18.24 14.08 3.70
C ARG A 64 19.04 14.84 2.65
N CYS A 65 18.88 16.16 2.65
CA CYS A 65 19.68 17.07 1.84
C CYS A 65 20.96 17.45 2.60
N ASN A 66 22.12 17.31 1.95
CA ASN A 66 23.38 17.84 2.50
C ASN A 66 24.34 18.18 1.36
N THR A 67 25.37 18.98 1.66
CA THR A 67 26.48 19.21 0.73
C THR A 67 27.16 17.88 0.39
N HIS A 68 27.57 17.72 -0.88
CA HIS A 68 28.38 16.58 -1.31
C HIS A 68 29.66 17.08 -1.95
N LYS A 69 30.75 17.13 -1.15
CA LYS A 69 32.06 17.63 -1.58
C LYS A 69 31.99 19.06 -2.14
N LYS A 70 31.96 19.20 -3.48
CA LYS A 70 31.91 20.47 -4.20
C LYS A 70 30.57 20.74 -4.88
N VAL A 71 29.60 19.83 -4.73
CA VAL A 71 28.22 20.00 -5.18
C VAL A 71 27.48 20.81 -4.12
N ASP A 72 26.68 21.79 -4.56
CA ASP A 72 25.96 22.69 -3.66
C ASP A 72 25.05 21.89 -2.74
N SER A 73 24.20 21.02 -3.28
CA SER A 73 23.38 20.11 -2.49
C SER A 73 23.14 18.77 -3.18
N ALA A 74 22.87 17.74 -2.38
CA ALA A 74 22.56 16.40 -2.86
C ALA A 74 21.53 15.72 -1.96
N ILE A 75 20.66 14.90 -2.55
CA ILE A 75 19.73 14.04 -1.82
C ILE A 75 20.36 12.65 -1.68
N TYR A 76 20.42 12.17 -0.43
CA TYR A 76 21.01 10.88 -0.08
C TYR A 76 19.94 9.83 0.25
N VAL A 77 20.15 8.61 -0.25
CA VAL A 77 19.41 7.40 0.12
C VAL A 77 20.42 6.32 0.45
N ASP A 78 20.32 5.68 1.62
CA ASP A 78 21.26 4.64 2.08
C ASP A 78 22.75 5.03 1.98
N LYS A 79 23.04 6.32 2.22
CA LYS A 79 24.38 6.95 2.13
C LYS A 79 24.92 7.13 0.69
N GLU A 80 24.15 6.79 -0.34
CA GLU A 80 24.47 7.08 -1.74
C GLU A 80 23.77 8.35 -2.24
N VAL A 81 24.47 9.12 -3.07
CA VAL A 81 23.88 10.30 -3.73
C VAL A 81 22.99 9.83 -4.87
N GLN A 82 21.71 10.21 -4.82
CA GLN A 82 20.74 9.87 -5.88
C GLN A 82 20.28 11.08 -6.68
N VAL A 83 20.37 12.30 -6.13
CA VAL A 83 20.02 13.55 -6.83
C VAL A 83 21.10 14.59 -6.57
N LEU A 84 21.56 15.25 -7.63
CA LEU A 84 22.46 16.41 -7.54
C LEU A 84 21.67 17.69 -7.74
N ILE A 85 21.92 18.71 -6.92
CA ILE A 85 21.23 19.99 -6.97
C ILE A 85 22.29 21.10 -7.05
N GLU A 86 22.30 21.82 -8.17
CA GLU A 86 23.05 23.06 -8.36
C GLU A 86 22.13 24.24 -8.01
N VAL A 87 22.53 25.03 -7.02
CA VAL A 87 21.72 26.15 -6.52
C VAL A 87 22.37 27.47 -6.92
N LYS A 88 21.57 28.41 -7.41
CA LYS A 88 22.00 29.80 -7.62
C LYS A 88 21.17 30.77 -6.81
N ALA A 89 21.84 31.76 -6.23
CA ALA A 89 21.16 32.88 -5.58
C ALA A 89 20.35 33.69 -6.62
N LEU A 90 19.22 34.26 -6.18
CA LEU A 90 18.33 35.07 -7.03
C LEU A 90 19.02 36.26 -7.73
N ASN A 91 20.11 36.77 -7.14
CA ASN A 91 20.91 37.86 -7.71
C ASN A 91 21.92 37.41 -8.78
N LYS A 92 22.22 36.11 -8.92
CA LYS A 92 23.16 35.53 -9.90
C LYS A 92 22.53 35.28 -11.27
N LYS A 93 21.79 36.27 -11.79
CA LYS A 93 21.02 36.15 -13.05
C LYS A 93 21.87 35.83 -14.30
N THR A 94 23.15 36.14 -14.28
CA THR A 94 24.08 35.83 -15.39
C THR A 94 24.57 34.39 -15.37
N GLU A 95 24.51 33.71 -14.21
CA GLU A 95 24.97 32.33 -14.03
C GLU A 95 23.83 31.29 -14.16
N PHE A 96 22.58 31.74 -14.05
CA PHE A 96 21.36 30.93 -14.11
C PHE A 96 20.75 30.93 -15.53
N PRO A 97 19.94 29.92 -15.92
CA PRO A 97 19.18 29.94 -17.18
C PRO A 97 18.41 31.25 -17.40
N LYS A 98 18.53 31.84 -18.59
CA LYS A 98 17.89 33.13 -18.90
C LYS A 98 16.38 33.04 -19.09
N ASN A 99 15.89 31.86 -19.45
CA ASN A 99 14.47 31.59 -19.64
C ASN A 99 14.18 30.08 -19.55
N LYS A 100 12.90 29.73 -19.45
CA LYS A 100 12.40 28.36 -19.35
C LYS A 100 12.63 27.47 -20.57
N GLU A 101 13.02 28.02 -21.73
CA GLU A 101 13.20 27.27 -23.00
C GLU A 101 14.67 26.85 -23.22
N ASN A 102 15.63 27.50 -22.56
CA ASN A 102 17.05 27.18 -22.71
C ASN A 102 17.78 27.14 -21.36
N PRO A 103 18.03 25.94 -20.82
CA PRO A 103 18.81 25.75 -19.61
C PRO A 103 20.31 26.04 -19.72
N LEU A 104 20.87 26.21 -20.93
CA LEU A 104 22.31 26.44 -21.09
C LEU A 104 22.74 27.71 -20.35
N SER A 105 23.67 27.53 -19.41
CA SER A 105 24.12 28.53 -18.44
C SER A 105 25.38 28.01 -17.74
N LYS A 106 26.02 28.87 -16.94
CA LYS A 106 27.11 28.45 -16.07
C LYS A 106 26.66 27.37 -15.09
N ALA A 107 25.48 27.51 -14.49
CA ALA A 107 24.88 26.50 -13.61
C ALA A 107 24.69 25.15 -14.32
N PHE A 108 24.28 25.15 -15.60
CA PHE A 108 24.21 23.92 -16.39
C PHE A 108 25.57 23.27 -16.59
N CYS A 109 26.61 24.04 -16.91
CA CYS A 109 27.96 23.52 -17.06
C CYS A 109 28.52 22.94 -15.75
N GLN A 110 28.20 23.56 -14.61
CA GLN A 110 28.53 23.05 -13.27
C GLN A 110 27.81 21.73 -12.97
N MET A 111 26.50 21.66 -13.24
CA MET A 111 25.73 20.42 -13.11
C MET A 111 26.33 19.30 -13.97
N VAL A 112 26.77 19.59 -15.21
CA VAL A 112 27.39 18.58 -16.09
C VAL A 112 28.71 18.11 -15.48
N LEU A 113 29.53 19.03 -14.96
CA LEU A 113 30.77 18.68 -14.29
C LEU A 113 30.51 17.73 -13.11
N TYR A 114 29.54 18.05 -12.25
CA TYR A 114 29.21 17.24 -11.07
C TYR A 114 28.67 15.86 -11.46
N PHE A 115 27.81 15.79 -12.47
CA PHE A 115 27.36 14.51 -13.03
C PHE A 115 28.54 13.66 -13.53
N LEU A 116 29.50 14.26 -14.25
CA LEU A 116 30.69 13.55 -14.74
C LEU A 116 31.63 13.11 -13.61
N GLU A 117 31.84 13.94 -12.58
CA GLU A 117 32.64 13.60 -11.40
C GLU A 117 32.02 12.41 -10.66
N GLU A 118 30.73 12.45 -10.37
CA GLU A 118 30.00 11.40 -9.65
C GLU A 118 30.04 10.05 -10.42
N ARG A 119 29.89 10.10 -11.75
CA ARG A 119 29.94 8.90 -12.61
C ARG A 119 31.36 8.34 -12.76
N LYS A 120 32.36 9.19 -13.04
CA LYS A 120 33.70 8.74 -13.43
C LYS A 120 34.63 8.52 -12.25
N LYS A 121 34.56 9.39 -11.24
CA LYS A 121 35.45 9.35 -10.07
C LYS A 121 34.86 8.49 -8.96
N GLU A 122 33.60 8.72 -8.61
CA GLU A 122 32.93 8.02 -7.50
C GLU A 122 32.30 6.70 -7.94
N LYS A 123 32.25 6.44 -9.25
CA LYS A 123 31.65 5.23 -9.85
C LYS A 123 30.20 5.01 -9.41
N ASN A 124 29.49 6.09 -9.09
CA ASN A 124 28.11 6.04 -8.64
C ASN A 124 27.18 5.76 -9.84
N ASN A 125 26.45 4.66 -9.77
CA ASN A 125 25.45 4.26 -10.78
C ASN A 125 23.99 4.41 -10.27
N SER A 126 23.82 5.04 -9.12
CA SER A 126 22.54 5.20 -8.42
C SER A 126 21.86 6.54 -8.71
N LEU A 127 22.55 7.49 -9.33
CA LEU A 127 22.00 8.79 -9.75
C LEU A 127 20.70 8.66 -10.57
N LYS A 128 19.67 9.40 -10.16
CA LYS A 128 18.32 9.39 -10.75
C LYS A 128 18.04 10.66 -11.55
N HIS A 129 18.28 11.81 -10.92
CA HIS A 129 18.02 13.13 -11.50
C HIS A 129 19.13 14.14 -11.12
N THR A 130 19.23 15.20 -11.91
CA THR A 130 19.95 16.42 -11.54
C THR A 130 19.00 17.61 -11.61
N ILE A 131 19.21 18.60 -10.76
CA ILE A 131 18.39 19.80 -10.64
C ILE A 131 19.28 21.03 -10.74
N ILE A 132 18.84 22.03 -11.50
CA ILE A 132 19.35 23.39 -11.44
C ILE A 132 18.20 24.25 -10.90
N CYS A 133 18.40 24.94 -9.78
CA CYS A 133 17.33 25.74 -9.20
C CYS A 133 17.80 27.02 -8.51
N ASN A 134 16.86 27.95 -8.36
CA ASN A 134 16.89 29.02 -7.37
C ASN A 134 15.62 28.88 -6.50
N ALA A 135 15.32 29.87 -5.65
CA ALA A 135 14.13 29.80 -4.78
C ALA A 135 12.80 29.77 -5.55
N HIS A 136 12.78 30.17 -6.83
CA HIS A 136 11.59 30.28 -7.65
C HIS A 136 11.53 29.19 -8.72
N GLU A 137 12.59 29.02 -9.50
CA GLU A 137 12.61 28.25 -10.74
C GLU A 137 13.43 26.97 -10.60
N PHE A 138 12.89 25.88 -11.14
CA PHE A 138 13.51 24.55 -11.09
C PHE A 138 13.58 23.93 -12.48
N PHE A 139 14.76 23.43 -12.84
CA PHE A 139 15.00 22.66 -14.06
C PHE A 139 15.47 21.25 -13.67
N LEU A 140 14.71 20.22 -14.07
CA LEU A 140 14.98 18.83 -13.70
C LEU A 140 15.37 18.00 -14.93
N PHE A 141 16.45 17.23 -14.80
CA PHE A 141 16.98 16.37 -15.86
C PHE A 141 17.04 14.92 -15.40
N ASP A 142 16.59 13.98 -16.23
CA ASP A 142 16.77 12.56 -15.97
C ASP A 142 18.22 12.17 -16.26
N CYS A 143 18.92 11.58 -15.28
CA CYS A 143 20.32 11.16 -15.45
C CYS A 143 20.52 10.17 -16.60
N LYS A 144 19.49 9.39 -16.97
CA LYS A 144 19.52 8.53 -18.16
C LYS A 144 19.66 9.34 -19.44
N ASP A 145 18.99 10.49 -19.51
CA ASP A 145 19.06 11.40 -20.65
C ASP A 145 20.38 12.18 -20.67
N LEU A 146 21.17 12.20 -19.58
CA LEU A 146 22.50 12.84 -19.54
C LEU A 146 23.65 11.87 -19.91
N LEU A 147 23.40 10.57 -20.05
CA LEU A 147 24.44 9.57 -20.30
C LEU A 147 25.24 9.84 -21.58
N PHE A 148 24.62 10.40 -22.61
CA PHE A 148 25.32 10.73 -23.86
C PHE A 148 26.44 11.76 -23.65
N LEU A 149 26.30 12.68 -22.68
CA LEU A 149 27.34 13.67 -22.34
C LEU A 149 28.58 12.99 -21.76
N ASN A 150 28.38 11.90 -21.01
CA ASN A 150 29.46 11.10 -20.48
C ASN A 150 30.21 10.33 -21.58
N GLU A 151 29.53 10.00 -22.69
CA GLU A 151 30.06 9.20 -23.80
C GLU A 151 30.75 10.03 -24.89
N ASP A 152 30.37 11.30 -25.03
CA ASP A 152 30.90 12.22 -26.05
C ASP A 152 32.43 12.39 -25.97
N LYS A 153 33.10 12.29 -27.12
CA LYS A 153 34.56 12.31 -27.20
C LYS A 153 35.16 13.67 -26.82
N ARG A 154 34.52 14.78 -27.20
CA ARG A 154 35.03 16.13 -26.91
C ARG A 154 34.78 16.50 -25.45
N ILE A 155 33.60 16.19 -24.91
CA ILE A 155 33.31 16.39 -23.48
C ILE A 155 34.22 15.54 -22.59
N LYS A 156 34.51 14.29 -22.99
CA LYS A 156 35.53 13.46 -22.32
C LYS A 156 36.91 14.14 -22.32
N LYS A 157 37.31 14.74 -23.44
CA LYS A 157 38.59 15.46 -23.55
C LYS A 157 38.62 16.69 -22.64
N PHE A 158 37.58 17.52 -22.65
CA PHE A 158 37.47 18.68 -21.74
C PHE A 158 37.57 18.26 -20.28
N TYR A 159 36.85 17.19 -19.91
CA TYR A 159 36.90 16.65 -18.56
C TYR A 159 38.30 16.16 -18.18
N LYS A 160 39.03 15.48 -19.07
CA LYS A 160 40.41 15.06 -18.81
C LYS A 160 41.37 16.24 -18.67
N ASN A 161 41.27 17.24 -19.54
CA ASN A 161 42.09 18.45 -19.47
C ASN A 161 41.97 19.12 -18.10
N TYR A 162 40.76 19.20 -17.56
CA TYR A 162 40.49 19.71 -16.21
C TYR A 162 40.90 18.72 -15.10
N ALA A 163 40.33 17.51 -15.08
CA ALA A 163 40.44 16.59 -13.94
C ALA A 163 41.82 15.90 -13.85
N GLN A 164 42.47 15.64 -14.98
CA GLN A 164 43.79 15.01 -15.08
C GLN A 164 44.91 16.02 -15.34
N LYS A 165 44.57 17.33 -15.45
CA LYS A 165 45.51 18.42 -15.74
C LYS A 165 46.33 18.21 -17.02
N GLU A 166 45.73 17.58 -18.04
CA GLU A 166 46.35 17.33 -19.35
C GLU A 166 46.34 18.56 -20.27
N GLY A 167 45.53 19.58 -19.95
CA GLY A 167 45.42 20.82 -20.72
C GLY A 167 46.38 21.91 -20.26
N THR A 168 46.65 22.89 -21.12
CA THR A 168 47.47 24.07 -20.81
C THR A 168 46.82 24.97 -19.75
N ASP A 169 45.49 25.06 -19.76
CA ASP A 169 44.69 25.65 -18.68
C ASP A 169 43.75 24.56 -18.14
N SER A 170 44.01 24.10 -16.90
CA SER A 170 43.23 23.06 -16.22
C SER A 170 42.24 23.66 -15.21
N SER A 171 41.82 24.91 -15.38
CA SER A 171 40.91 25.60 -14.47
C SER A 171 39.45 25.21 -14.72
N LYS A 172 38.61 25.33 -13.68
CA LYS A 172 37.15 25.13 -13.81
C LYS A 172 36.51 26.11 -14.81
N PRO A 173 36.83 27.42 -14.78
CA PRO A 173 36.33 28.37 -15.77
C PRO A 173 36.60 27.93 -17.22
N GLN A 174 37.82 27.48 -17.53
CA GLN A 174 38.16 26.99 -18.87
C GLN A 174 37.27 25.80 -19.28
N PHE A 175 37.05 24.83 -18.39
CA PHE A 175 36.15 23.71 -18.67
C PHE A 175 34.72 24.18 -18.98
N TYR A 176 34.21 25.17 -18.23
CA TYR A 176 32.87 25.69 -18.45
C TYR A 176 32.77 26.43 -19.80
N GLU A 177 33.75 27.25 -20.14
CA GLU A 177 33.79 27.98 -21.42
C GLU A 177 33.86 27.01 -22.61
N ASP A 178 34.77 26.03 -22.57
CA ASP A 178 34.92 25.01 -23.62
C ASP A 178 33.62 24.21 -23.80
N LEU A 179 32.99 23.79 -22.68
CA LEU A 179 31.75 23.03 -22.70
C LEU A 179 30.59 23.85 -23.23
N GLU A 180 30.42 25.08 -22.74
CA GLU A 180 29.33 25.96 -23.16
C GLU A 180 29.43 26.27 -24.66
N GLN A 181 30.62 26.64 -25.15
CA GLN A 181 30.86 26.91 -26.56
C GLN A 181 30.56 25.66 -27.41
N TYR A 182 31.07 24.50 -27.00
CA TYR A 182 30.84 23.25 -27.72
C TYR A 182 29.36 22.87 -27.79
N LEU A 183 28.63 22.97 -26.68
CA LEU A 183 27.19 22.70 -26.63
C LEU A 183 26.39 23.68 -27.50
N LYS A 184 26.81 24.95 -27.54
CA LYS A 184 26.16 25.99 -28.31
C LYS A 184 26.38 25.85 -29.82
N GLU A 185 27.60 25.54 -30.25
CA GLU A 185 27.96 25.62 -31.68
C GLU A 185 27.90 24.24 -32.34
N ASP A 186 28.69 23.29 -31.84
CA ASP A 186 29.03 22.07 -32.57
C ASP A 186 28.29 20.81 -32.11
N PHE A 187 27.76 20.79 -30.89
CA PHE A 187 27.14 19.60 -30.34
C PHE A 187 25.82 19.28 -31.04
N GLN A 188 25.61 18.01 -31.40
CA GLN A 188 24.36 17.51 -32.00
C GLN A 188 23.74 16.46 -31.08
N GLY A 189 22.80 16.89 -30.25
CA GLY A 189 22.06 16.00 -29.37
C GLY A 189 20.83 16.69 -28.79
N LYS A 190 19.91 15.88 -28.27
CA LYS A 190 18.65 16.34 -27.70
C LYS A 190 18.63 16.03 -26.21
N LEU A 191 18.42 17.03 -25.37
CA LEU A 191 18.29 16.87 -23.93
C LEU A 191 16.89 17.27 -23.48
N ARG A 192 16.20 16.35 -22.82
CA ARG A 192 14.87 16.60 -22.28
C ARG A 192 14.95 17.05 -20.83
N TYR A 193 14.03 17.90 -20.42
CA TYR A 193 13.95 18.41 -19.06
C TYR A 193 12.53 18.80 -18.67
N ALA A 194 12.25 18.82 -17.38
CA ALA A 194 11.04 19.43 -16.82
C ALA A 194 11.37 20.80 -16.22
N TYR A 195 10.39 21.70 -16.23
CA TYR A 195 10.52 23.04 -15.65
C TYR A 195 9.24 23.43 -14.91
N PHE A 196 9.40 24.05 -13.75
CA PHE A 196 8.31 24.72 -13.05
C PHE A 196 8.84 25.95 -12.29
N ASN A 197 7.92 26.86 -11.96
CA ASN A 197 8.18 28.05 -11.17
C ASN A 197 7.20 28.10 -9.99
N LEU A 198 7.71 28.27 -8.79
CA LEU A 198 6.94 28.31 -7.55
C LEU A 198 6.14 29.61 -7.37
N ASN A 199 6.41 30.65 -8.18
CA ASN A 199 5.61 31.88 -8.22
C ASN A 199 4.42 31.81 -9.21
N ASP A 200 4.32 30.77 -10.03
CA ASP A 200 3.27 30.64 -11.05
C ASP A 200 1.94 30.09 -10.43
N ASP A 201 0.86 30.08 -11.21
CA ASP A 201 -0.53 29.80 -10.78
C ASP A 201 -0.70 28.47 -10.01
N PHE A 202 -1.50 28.48 -8.93
CA PHE A 202 -1.72 27.36 -7.99
C PHE A 202 -2.28 26.08 -8.64
N LYS A 203 -2.75 26.16 -9.89
CA LYS A 203 -3.34 25.03 -10.63
C LYS A 203 -2.36 23.89 -10.92
N GLU A 204 -1.06 24.16 -10.95
CA GLU A 204 -0.03 23.13 -11.20
C GLU A 204 0.60 22.58 -9.91
N LEU A 205 0.23 23.08 -8.72
CA LEU A 205 0.80 22.61 -7.45
C LEU A 205 0.72 21.09 -7.24
N PRO A 206 -0.37 20.39 -7.59
CA PRO A 206 -0.40 18.93 -7.50
C PRO A 206 0.69 18.27 -8.34
N LEU A 207 0.92 18.77 -9.56
CA LEU A 207 1.93 18.25 -10.47
C LEU A 207 3.34 18.56 -9.97
N ILE A 208 3.58 19.77 -9.47
CA ILE A 208 4.86 20.18 -8.88
C ILE A 208 5.18 19.33 -7.66
N TYR A 209 4.20 19.09 -6.79
CA TYR A 209 4.33 18.22 -5.63
C TYR A 209 4.76 16.81 -6.04
N GLN A 210 4.07 16.23 -7.04
CA GLN A 210 4.38 14.91 -7.58
C GLN A 210 5.78 14.86 -8.23
N VAL A 211 6.21 15.91 -8.93
CA VAL A 211 7.53 15.94 -9.58
C VAL A 211 8.67 15.86 -8.56
N LEU A 212 8.51 16.49 -7.40
CA LEU A 212 9.49 16.50 -6.31
C LEU A 212 9.34 15.32 -5.34
N SER A 213 8.30 14.49 -5.49
CA SER A 213 8.04 13.35 -4.61
C SER A 213 9.07 12.23 -4.77
N GLN A 214 9.13 11.31 -3.80
CA GLN A 214 10.11 10.21 -3.82
C GLN A 214 9.90 9.28 -5.03
N GLU A 215 8.64 9.14 -5.44
CA GLU A 215 8.20 8.32 -6.57
C GLU A 215 8.80 8.76 -7.89
N VAL A 216 8.81 10.08 -8.12
CA VAL A 216 9.35 10.66 -9.34
C VAL A 216 10.83 10.95 -9.15
N LEU A 217 11.19 11.73 -8.14
CA LEU A 217 12.53 12.29 -7.99
C LEU A 217 13.59 11.21 -7.66
N LEU A 218 13.26 10.24 -6.81
CA LEU A 218 14.14 9.12 -6.48
C LEU A 218 13.86 7.86 -7.32
N LYS A 219 12.83 7.89 -8.17
CA LYS A 219 12.33 6.74 -8.94
C LYS A 219 12.03 5.54 -8.04
N GLN A 220 11.66 5.79 -6.78
CA GLN A 220 11.30 4.75 -5.83
C GLN A 220 9.84 4.40 -6.04
N LYS A 221 9.53 3.14 -6.34
CA LYS A 221 8.12 2.75 -6.26
C LYS A 221 7.72 2.88 -4.79
N LYS A 222 6.80 3.79 -4.48
CA LYS A 222 6.10 3.71 -3.21
C LYS A 222 5.31 2.42 -3.29
N THR A 223 5.78 1.39 -2.60
CA THR A 223 4.92 0.31 -2.17
C THR A 223 3.97 0.97 -1.19
N LEU A 224 2.86 1.50 -1.69
CA LEU A 224 1.71 1.71 -0.84
C LEU A 224 1.42 0.35 -0.25
N ASP A 225 1.60 0.23 1.06
CA ASP A 225 0.95 -0.85 1.75
C ASP A 225 -0.54 -0.52 1.63
N ALA A 226 -1.21 -1.17 0.68
CA ALA A 226 -2.67 -1.15 0.56
C ALA A 226 -3.36 -1.51 1.89
N ASN A 227 -2.58 -2.03 2.82
CA ASN A 227 -2.99 -2.45 4.14
C ASN A 227 -2.82 -1.33 5.17
N THR A 228 -2.52 -0.08 4.77
CA THR A 228 -2.44 1.02 5.75
C THR A 228 -3.77 1.12 6.52
N LEU A 229 -3.69 0.98 7.85
CA LEU A 229 -4.84 1.00 8.74
C LEU A 229 -5.74 2.21 8.49
N ASN A 230 -7.00 1.97 8.14
CA ASN A 230 -8.00 3.03 8.10
C ASN A 230 -8.25 3.52 9.54
N LYS A 231 -7.68 4.69 9.85
CA LYS A 231 -7.68 5.24 11.22
C LYS A 231 -9.10 5.58 11.69
N ASP A 232 -9.94 6.13 10.82
CA ASP A 232 -11.33 6.46 11.14
C ASP A 232 -12.13 5.20 11.49
N PHE A 233 -12.01 4.14 10.67
CA PHE A 233 -12.61 2.85 10.95
C PHE A 233 -12.13 2.27 12.28
N TYR A 234 -10.81 2.25 12.48
CA TYR A 234 -10.20 1.62 13.64
C TYR A 234 -10.56 2.33 14.96
N GLU A 235 -10.49 3.67 15.01
CA GLU A 235 -10.81 4.43 16.22
C GLU A 235 -12.30 4.31 16.58
N GLU A 236 -13.19 4.33 15.60
CA GLU A 236 -14.63 4.15 15.83
C GLU A 236 -14.96 2.70 16.26
N LEU A 237 -14.29 1.70 15.68
CA LEU A 237 -14.42 0.31 16.11
C LEU A 237 -14.00 0.14 17.58
N LEU A 238 -12.85 0.68 17.98
CA LEU A 238 -12.42 0.68 19.39
C LEU A 238 -13.47 1.32 20.30
N TYR A 239 -14.04 2.45 19.88
CA TYR A 239 -15.09 3.12 20.64
C TYR A 239 -16.33 2.22 20.86
N ILE A 240 -16.83 1.56 19.82
CA ILE A 240 -17.98 0.63 19.90
C ILE A 240 -17.67 -0.55 20.81
N LEU A 241 -16.46 -1.09 20.71
CA LEU A 241 -15.99 -2.17 21.57
C LEU A 241 -15.80 -1.75 23.04
N GLY A 242 -15.67 -0.45 23.31
CA GLY A 242 -15.37 0.07 24.66
C GLY A 242 -13.89 -0.05 25.00
N LEU A 243 -13.03 0.22 24.02
CA LEU A 243 -11.58 0.14 24.07
C LEU A 243 -10.94 1.47 23.65
N GLU A 244 -9.70 1.71 24.07
CA GLU A 244 -8.90 2.87 23.66
C GLU A 244 -7.40 2.54 23.58
N GLU A 245 -6.68 3.23 22.70
CA GLU A 245 -5.22 3.20 22.66
C GLU A 245 -4.63 4.08 23.76
N GLN A 246 -3.72 3.53 24.57
CA GLN A 246 -2.93 4.27 25.55
C GLN A 246 -1.44 4.07 25.26
N ASN A 247 -0.68 5.17 25.29
CA ASN A 247 0.77 5.12 25.19
C ASN A 247 1.38 4.95 26.59
N ASP A 248 1.97 3.78 26.84
CA ASP A 248 2.74 3.50 28.06
C ASP A 248 4.22 3.33 27.70
N LYS A 249 5.04 4.34 28.05
CA LYS A 249 6.50 4.34 27.85
C LYS A 249 6.96 4.03 26.41
N GLY A 250 6.21 4.51 25.41
CA GLY A 250 6.52 4.29 23.99
C GLY A 250 5.92 3.02 23.39
N LYS A 251 5.18 2.22 24.18
CA LYS A 251 4.37 1.11 23.69
C LYS A 251 2.90 1.54 23.63
N ILE A 252 2.25 1.28 22.49
CA ILE A 252 0.81 1.48 22.34
C ILE A 252 0.12 0.21 22.84
N LEU A 253 -0.74 0.37 23.85
CA LEU A 253 -1.53 -0.72 24.45
C LEU A 253 -3.02 -0.44 24.26
N ILE A 254 -3.80 -1.49 24.05
CA ILE A 254 -5.26 -1.42 24.03
C ILE A 254 -5.78 -1.70 25.43
N LYS A 255 -6.59 -0.79 25.96
CA LYS A 255 -7.21 -0.95 27.28
C LYS A 255 -8.71 -0.69 27.23
N PRO A 256 -9.48 -1.26 28.17
CA PRO A 256 -10.89 -0.91 28.34
C PRO A 256 -11.05 0.60 28.57
N SER A 257 -11.95 1.21 27.81
CA SER A 257 -12.36 2.60 28.00
C SER A 257 -13.46 2.69 29.07
N ARG A 258 -13.91 3.93 29.35
CA ARG A 258 -15.07 4.18 30.23
C ARG A 258 -16.37 4.43 29.43
N THR A 259 -16.42 4.03 28.17
CA THR A 259 -17.57 4.26 27.29
C THR A 259 -18.78 3.46 27.77
N GLN A 260 -19.81 4.15 28.26
CA GLN A 260 -21.05 3.54 28.72
C GLN A 260 -21.80 2.88 27.56
N ASN A 261 -22.42 1.74 27.83
CA ASN A 261 -23.21 0.95 26.88
C ASN A 261 -22.43 0.47 25.65
N SER A 262 -21.09 0.51 25.68
CA SER A 262 -20.22 -0.19 24.74
C SER A 262 -20.29 -1.70 24.93
N LEU A 263 -19.73 -2.48 23.98
CA LEU A 263 -19.73 -3.94 24.09
C LEU A 263 -19.01 -4.43 25.36
N SER A 264 -17.85 -3.84 25.69
CA SER A 264 -17.11 -4.13 26.94
C SER A 264 -17.92 -3.79 28.19
N ASP A 265 -18.59 -2.64 28.22
CA ASP A 265 -19.41 -2.23 29.36
C ASP A 265 -20.65 -3.16 29.54
N ALA A 266 -21.33 -3.52 28.45
CA ALA A 266 -22.43 -4.49 28.47
C ALA A 266 -21.97 -5.86 28.99
N LEU A 267 -20.81 -6.33 28.53
CA LEU A 267 -20.17 -7.57 28.98
C LEU A 267 -19.84 -7.54 30.47
N LYS A 268 -19.16 -6.48 30.95
CA LYS A 268 -18.78 -6.33 32.38
C LYS A 268 -20.00 -6.17 33.30
N LYS A 269 -21.07 -5.52 32.84
CA LYS A 269 -22.34 -5.42 33.58
C LYS A 269 -23.02 -6.77 33.73
N LYS A 270 -23.00 -7.60 32.67
CA LYS A 270 -23.62 -8.92 32.69
C LYS A 270 -22.80 -9.94 33.50
N TYR A 271 -21.48 -9.93 33.32
CA TYR A 271 -20.56 -10.90 33.92
C TYR A 271 -19.54 -10.18 34.81
N LYS A 272 -19.89 -10.02 36.10
CA LYS A 272 -19.11 -9.23 37.07
C LYS A 272 -17.78 -9.84 37.52
N ASN A 273 -17.57 -11.13 37.24
CA ASN A 273 -16.44 -11.90 37.76
C ASN A 273 -15.37 -12.21 36.70
N LEU A 274 -15.40 -11.52 35.56
CA LEU A 274 -14.38 -11.68 34.52
C LEU A 274 -13.20 -10.75 34.80
N ASP A 275 -11.98 -11.27 34.64
CA ASP A 275 -10.80 -10.40 34.60
C ASP A 275 -10.67 -9.68 33.25
N ASP A 276 -9.74 -8.72 33.15
CA ASP A 276 -9.55 -7.96 31.92
C ASP A 276 -9.06 -8.82 30.74
N GLU A 277 -8.38 -9.95 30.98
CA GLU A 277 -7.92 -10.85 29.92
C GLU A 277 -9.08 -11.66 29.35
N GLU A 278 -9.95 -12.18 30.21
CA GLU A 278 -11.17 -12.90 29.82
C GLU A 278 -12.14 -11.98 29.07
N VAL A 279 -12.26 -10.73 29.51
CA VAL A 279 -13.03 -9.69 28.80
C VAL A 279 -12.46 -9.45 27.41
N MET A 280 -11.15 -9.23 27.30
CA MET A 280 -10.51 -9.02 26.00
C MET A 280 -10.66 -10.24 25.09
N ALA A 281 -10.52 -11.46 25.61
CA ALA A 281 -10.67 -12.69 24.84
C ALA A 281 -12.08 -12.82 24.24
N LEU A 282 -13.13 -12.52 25.01
CA LEU A 282 -14.52 -12.52 24.53
C LEU A 282 -14.76 -11.39 23.52
N LEU A 283 -14.28 -10.17 23.80
CA LEU A 283 -14.42 -9.04 22.89
C LEU A 283 -13.77 -9.32 21.54
N ILE A 284 -12.56 -9.86 21.53
CA ILE A 284 -11.86 -10.25 20.31
C ILE A 284 -12.66 -11.33 19.59
N ALA A 285 -13.04 -12.43 20.25
CA ALA A 285 -13.78 -13.51 19.61
C ALA A 285 -15.11 -13.04 18.97
N TRP A 286 -15.90 -12.23 19.69
CA TRP A 286 -17.18 -11.71 19.20
C TRP A 286 -17.01 -10.68 18.11
N ASN A 287 -16.07 -9.75 18.26
CA ASN A 287 -15.73 -8.78 17.22
C ASN A 287 -15.30 -9.47 15.93
N ASN A 288 -14.44 -10.49 16.02
CA ASN A 288 -13.98 -11.25 14.87
C ASN A 288 -15.15 -11.90 14.12
N ARG A 289 -16.11 -12.49 14.83
CA ARG A 289 -17.31 -13.06 14.23
C ARG A 289 -18.18 -12.00 13.54
N ILE A 290 -18.39 -10.84 14.16
CA ILE A 290 -19.20 -9.75 13.59
C ILE A 290 -18.52 -9.15 12.34
N LEU A 291 -17.22 -8.89 12.39
CA LEU A 291 -16.46 -8.42 11.22
C LEU A 291 -16.50 -9.46 10.09
N PHE A 292 -16.41 -10.74 10.43
CA PHE A 292 -16.56 -11.82 9.46
C PHE A 292 -17.96 -11.84 8.83
N LEU A 293 -19.03 -11.62 9.61
CA LEU A 293 -20.39 -11.52 9.06
C LEU A 293 -20.50 -10.41 8.02
N ARG A 294 -19.89 -9.25 8.27
CA ARG A 294 -19.89 -8.14 7.32
C ARG A 294 -19.13 -8.47 6.03
N LEU A 295 -18.00 -9.16 6.14
CA LEU A 295 -17.26 -9.69 4.98
C LEU A 295 -18.13 -10.68 4.19
N LEU A 296 -18.74 -11.64 4.89
CA LEU A 296 -19.63 -12.65 4.30
C LEU A 296 -20.82 -11.99 3.58
N GLU A 297 -21.45 -11.00 4.19
CA GLU A 297 -22.54 -10.25 3.60
C GLU A 297 -22.13 -9.56 2.30
N SER A 298 -21.01 -8.86 2.31
CA SER A 298 -20.47 -8.17 1.12
C SER A 298 -20.21 -9.17 -0.01
N LEU A 299 -19.62 -10.34 0.31
CA LEU A 299 -19.39 -11.41 -0.66
C LEU A 299 -20.71 -11.96 -1.22
N LEU A 300 -21.67 -12.30 -0.35
CA LEU A 300 -22.95 -12.88 -0.79
C LEU A 300 -23.78 -11.91 -1.63
N ILE A 301 -23.73 -10.60 -1.35
CA ILE A 301 -24.34 -9.56 -2.19
C ILE A 301 -23.63 -9.49 -3.54
N SER A 302 -22.29 -9.51 -3.55
CA SER A 302 -21.51 -9.48 -4.81
C SER A 302 -21.83 -10.68 -5.72
N PHE A 303 -22.15 -11.83 -5.12
CA PHE A 303 -22.54 -13.06 -5.83
C PHE A 303 -24.02 -13.07 -6.23
N LYS A 304 -24.78 -12.02 -5.89
CA LYS A 304 -26.24 -11.90 -6.05
C LYS A 304 -27.03 -12.95 -5.27
N HIS A 305 -26.45 -13.51 -4.20
CA HIS A 305 -27.14 -14.42 -3.28
C HIS A 305 -28.12 -13.66 -2.37
N PHE A 306 -27.77 -12.40 -2.07
CA PHE A 306 -28.63 -11.44 -1.42
C PHE A 306 -28.77 -10.19 -2.29
N GLU A 307 -29.99 -9.65 -2.37
CA GLU A 307 -30.24 -8.35 -3.03
C GLU A 307 -30.01 -7.18 -2.07
N ASN A 308 -30.30 -7.40 -0.77
CA ASN A 308 -30.20 -6.42 0.29
C ASN A 308 -29.30 -6.95 1.41
N PRO A 309 -28.67 -6.06 2.20
CA PRO A 309 -27.99 -6.44 3.43
C PRO A 309 -28.87 -7.28 4.35
N PHE A 310 -28.31 -8.34 4.94
CA PHE A 310 -28.95 -9.16 5.95
C PHE A 310 -28.54 -8.78 7.38
N LEU A 311 -27.38 -8.17 7.59
CA LEU A 311 -26.85 -7.78 8.89
C LEU A 311 -27.51 -6.48 9.36
N THR A 312 -28.80 -6.56 9.69
CA THR A 312 -29.63 -5.44 10.15
C THR A 312 -30.39 -5.83 11.40
N THR A 313 -30.84 -4.85 12.19
CA THR A 313 -31.67 -5.12 13.37
C THR A 313 -33.11 -5.52 13.04
N GLU A 314 -33.50 -5.46 11.77
CA GLU A 314 -34.78 -6.02 11.28
C GLU A 314 -34.72 -7.55 11.21
N ASN A 315 -33.55 -8.10 10.89
CA ASN A 315 -33.31 -9.55 10.83
C ASN A 315 -32.75 -10.09 12.16
N PHE A 316 -31.93 -9.31 12.85
CA PHE A 316 -31.29 -9.69 14.12
C PHE A 316 -31.53 -8.62 15.19
N GLU A 317 -32.67 -8.71 15.86
CA GLU A 317 -33.16 -7.69 16.79
C GLU A 317 -32.22 -7.46 17.99
N ASP A 318 -31.61 -8.52 18.51
CA ASP A 318 -30.77 -8.48 19.69
C ASP A 318 -29.56 -9.44 19.62
N PHE A 319 -28.77 -9.46 20.68
CA PHE A 319 -27.60 -10.33 20.78
C PHE A 319 -27.96 -11.83 20.86
N ASN A 320 -29.21 -12.18 21.24
CA ASN A 320 -29.65 -13.57 21.22
C ASN A 320 -29.86 -14.05 19.78
N ALA A 321 -30.52 -13.25 18.94
CA ALA A 321 -30.63 -13.54 17.51
C ALA A 321 -29.25 -13.63 16.83
N LEU A 322 -28.30 -12.75 17.20
CA LEU A 322 -26.93 -12.82 16.71
C LEU A 322 -26.20 -14.09 17.17
N ASN A 323 -26.42 -14.53 18.40
CA ASN A 323 -25.86 -15.77 18.93
C ASN A 323 -26.38 -17.01 18.19
N ASP A 324 -27.68 -17.03 17.87
CA ASP A 324 -28.28 -18.12 17.09
C ASP A 324 -27.69 -18.16 15.68
N LEU A 325 -27.44 -17.00 15.05
CA LEU A 325 -26.73 -16.94 13.78
C LEU A 325 -25.32 -17.56 13.87
N PHE A 326 -24.57 -17.30 14.94
CA PHE A 326 -23.25 -17.88 15.14
C PHE A 326 -23.29 -19.41 15.26
N PHE A 327 -24.10 -19.94 16.17
CA PHE A 327 -23.96 -21.33 16.61
C PHE A 327 -25.01 -22.28 16.03
N GLU A 328 -26.16 -21.76 15.62
CA GLU A 328 -27.25 -22.57 15.07
C GLU A 328 -27.30 -22.52 13.53
N VAL A 329 -26.69 -21.50 12.91
CA VAL A 329 -26.63 -21.34 11.45
C VAL A 329 -25.21 -21.58 10.92
N LEU A 330 -24.23 -20.79 11.35
CA LEU A 330 -22.87 -20.80 10.75
C LEU A 330 -22.01 -21.96 11.22
N ALA A 331 -22.21 -22.44 12.45
CA ALA A 331 -21.49 -23.59 13.01
C ALA A 331 -22.11 -24.96 12.64
N LYS A 332 -23.30 -24.99 12.03
CA LYS A 332 -24.02 -26.24 11.72
C LYS A 332 -24.26 -26.44 10.23
N LYS A 333 -24.09 -27.68 9.76
CA LYS A 333 -24.45 -28.05 8.39
C LYS A 333 -25.95 -27.85 8.19
N ASN A 334 -26.37 -27.47 6.98
CA ASN A 334 -27.79 -27.24 6.69
C ASN A 334 -28.66 -28.47 7.10
N SER A 335 -28.20 -29.70 6.85
CA SER A 335 -28.90 -30.91 7.29
C SER A 335 -29.17 -31.00 8.79
N GLU A 336 -28.28 -30.44 9.63
CA GLU A 336 -28.32 -30.49 11.09
C GLU A 336 -29.09 -29.32 11.71
N ARG A 337 -29.46 -28.29 10.92
CA ARG A 337 -30.24 -27.13 11.41
C ARG A 337 -31.67 -27.53 11.76
N LEU A 338 -32.21 -26.88 12.79
CA LEU A 338 -33.61 -26.99 13.19
C LEU A 338 -34.55 -26.53 12.07
N LYS A 339 -35.80 -27.00 12.10
CA LYS A 339 -36.77 -26.76 11.02
C LYS A 339 -37.14 -25.28 10.94
N GLU A 340 -37.28 -24.63 12.09
CA GLU A 340 -37.60 -23.21 12.24
C GLU A 340 -36.52 -22.33 11.57
N ILE A 341 -35.25 -22.71 11.70
CA ILE A 341 -34.10 -22.01 11.09
C ILE A 341 -34.06 -22.21 9.58
N LYS A 342 -34.49 -23.38 9.09
CA LYS A 342 -34.58 -23.66 7.64
C LYS A 342 -35.73 -22.91 6.98
N GLU A 343 -36.81 -22.67 7.72
CA GLU A 343 -37.97 -21.91 7.25
C GLU A 343 -37.73 -20.39 7.28
N ASP A 344 -36.69 -19.93 7.99
CA ASP A 344 -36.24 -18.53 7.96
C ASP A 344 -35.52 -18.18 6.65
N LYS A 345 -36.07 -17.18 5.93
CA LYS A 345 -35.64 -16.80 4.58
C LYS A 345 -34.21 -16.25 4.52
N ILE A 346 -33.72 -15.70 5.63
CA ILE A 346 -32.37 -15.17 5.72
C ILE A 346 -31.40 -16.32 6.01
N SER A 347 -31.67 -17.10 7.06
CA SER A 347 -30.81 -18.19 7.54
C SER A 347 -30.66 -19.33 6.54
N GLU A 348 -31.68 -19.61 5.72
CA GLU A 348 -31.61 -20.60 4.64
C GLU A 348 -30.51 -20.27 3.62
N LYS A 349 -30.34 -18.98 3.31
CA LYS A 349 -29.36 -18.47 2.33
C LYS A 349 -27.96 -18.33 2.92
N ILE A 350 -27.79 -18.44 4.23
CA ILE A 350 -26.48 -18.32 4.86
C ILE A 350 -25.79 -19.70 4.84
N PRO A 351 -24.63 -19.82 4.18
CA PRO A 351 -23.94 -21.11 4.06
C PRO A 351 -23.36 -21.59 5.37
N TYR A 352 -23.15 -22.90 5.47
CA TYR A 352 -22.28 -23.47 6.51
C TYR A 352 -20.83 -23.25 6.11
N LEU A 353 -19.99 -22.77 7.04
CA LEU A 353 -18.62 -22.36 6.72
C LEU A 353 -17.54 -23.28 7.27
N ASN A 354 -17.89 -24.33 8.03
CA ASN A 354 -16.94 -25.27 8.62
C ASN A 354 -15.71 -24.60 9.26
N SER A 355 -15.95 -23.49 9.96
CA SER A 355 -14.89 -22.63 10.50
C SER A 355 -14.90 -22.69 12.02
N SER A 356 -13.73 -22.90 12.60
CA SER A 356 -13.53 -22.87 14.06
C SER A 356 -13.79 -21.49 14.67
N LEU A 357 -13.91 -20.44 13.84
CA LEU A 357 -14.34 -19.12 14.27
C LEU A 357 -15.72 -19.16 14.96
N PHE A 358 -16.58 -20.09 14.54
CA PHE A 358 -17.93 -20.26 15.10
C PHE A 358 -18.03 -21.45 16.07
N ASP A 359 -16.90 -22.05 16.46
CA ASP A 359 -16.87 -22.93 17.62
C ASP A 359 -16.98 -22.11 18.90
N GLN A 360 -17.68 -22.65 19.90
CA GLN A 360 -17.76 -22.00 21.21
C GLN A 360 -16.39 -22.01 21.89
N THR A 361 -15.96 -20.84 22.36
CA THR A 361 -14.73 -20.71 23.14
C THR A 361 -14.90 -21.33 24.54
N PRO A 362 -13.79 -21.65 25.25
CA PRO A 362 -13.87 -22.15 26.62
C PRO A 362 -14.65 -21.23 27.59
N LEU A 363 -14.64 -19.92 27.37
CA LEU A 363 -15.40 -18.95 28.19
C LEU A 363 -16.90 -19.00 27.87
N GLU A 364 -17.27 -19.13 26.60
CA GLU A 364 -18.67 -19.28 26.18
C GLU A 364 -19.27 -20.60 26.69
N LEU A 365 -18.49 -21.69 26.66
CA LEU A 365 -18.88 -22.98 27.24
C LEU A 365 -19.09 -22.92 28.76
N LYS A 366 -18.45 -21.96 29.46
CA LYS A 366 -18.69 -21.67 30.88
C LYS A 366 -19.92 -20.79 31.13
N GLY A 367 -20.64 -20.41 30.08
CA GLY A 367 -21.85 -19.58 30.16
C GLY A 367 -21.63 -18.08 29.95
N HIS A 368 -20.43 -17.65 29.55
CA HIS A 368 -20.16 -16.27 29.16
C HIS A 368 -20.54 -16.04 27.69
N GLU A 369 -21.84 -16.12 27.40
CA GLU A 369 -22.38 -16.04 26.03
C GLU A 369 -22.79 -14.60 25.66
N ILE A 370 -22.66 -14.24 24.38
CA ILE A 370 -23.06 -12.91 23.88
C ILE A 370 -24.58 -12.71 23.97
N LYS A 371 -25.37 -13.79 23.88
CA LYS A 371 -26.85 -13.74 23.87
C LYS A 371 -27.48 -13.03 25.07
N LEU A 372 -26.76 -12.94 26.18
CA LEU A 372 -27.27 -12.38 27.42
C LEU A 372 -26.91 -10.90 27.62
N LEU A 373 -26.23 -10.27 26.66
CA LEU A 373 -25.88 -8.86 26.72
C LEU A 373 -27.10 -7.96 26.47
N GLU A 374 -27.14 -6.83 27.17
CA GLU A 374 -28.20 -5.82 26.97
C GLU A 374 -27.88 -4.95 25.74
N ASN A 375 -28.87 -4.76 24.86
CA ASN A 375 -28.75 -3.92 23.67
C ASN A 375 -29.13 -2.45 23.96
N LYS A 376 -28.46 -1.83 24.93
CA LYS A 376 -28.70 -0.43 25.34
C LYS A 376 -28.17 0.55 24.29
N GLU A 377 -28.69 1.78 24.32
CA GLU A 377 -28.26 2.85 23.42
C GLU A 377 -26.82 3.31 23.75
N LEU A 378 -25.97 3.34 22.72
CA LEU A 378 -24.62 3.89 22.74
C LEU A 378 -24.64 5.24 22.00
N GLU A 379 -24.03 6.25 22.59
CA GLU A 379 -23.85 7.56 21.94
C GLU A 379 -23.03 7.40 20.65
N ILE A 380 -23.42 8.06 19.57
CA ILE A 380 -22.70 7.98 18.30
C ILE A 380 -21.37 8.73 18.45
N TYR A 381 -20.27 8.05 18.14
CA TYR A 381 -18.91 8.59 18.23
C TYR A 381 -18.81 9.98 17.57
N LYS A 382 -18.07 10.89 18.20
CA LYS A 382 -18.01 12.29 17.76
C LYS A 382 -17.51 12.45 16.33
N ASN A 383 -16.53 11.62 15.95
CA ASN A 383 -15.96 11.61 14.61
C ASN A 383 -16.51 10.45 13.76
N SER A 384 -17.68 9.91 14.13
CA SER A 384 -18.30 8.76 13.45
C SER A 384 -18.43 9.00 11.95
N VAL A 385 -18.14 7.95 11.19
CA VAL A 385 -18.37 7.92 9.75
C VAL A 385 -19.83 8.20 9.37
N LEU A 386 -20.78 7.83 10.25
CA LEU A 386 -22.22 8.06 10.09
C LEU A 386 -22.57 9.55 10.10
N LYS A 387 -21.73 10.39 10.71
CA LYS A 387 -21.89 11.86 10.76
C LYS A 387 -21.17 12.58 9.62
N LYS A 388 -20.19 11.95 8.96
CA LYS A 388 -19.31 12.57 7.96
C LYS A 388 -19.82 12.47 6.52
N HIS A 389 -20.52 11.40 6.13
CA HIS A 389 -20.87 11.18 4.72
C HIS A 389 -22.09 11.98 4.24
N ASP A 390 -21.96 12.55 3.04
CA ASP A 390 -22.93 13.47 2.43
C ASP A 390 -24.03 12.70 1.65
N LYS A 391 -25.29 13.09 1.86
CA LYS A 391 -26.56 12.66 1.24
C LYS A 391 -27.11 11.24 1.49
N LYS A 392 -26.31 10.20 1.75
CA LYS A 392 -26.85 8.81 1.89
C LYS A 392 -27.37 8.43 3.28
N HIS A 393 -26.95 9.16 4.31
CA HIS A 393 -27.17 8.84 5.72
C HIS A 393 -27.59 10.07 6.54
N GLU A 394 -28.29 11.03 5.92
CA GLU A 394 -28.76 12.27 6.59
C GLU A 394 -29.59 11.99 7.86
N GLU A 395 -30.27 10.83 7.90
CA GLU A 395 -31.05 10.36 9.04
C GLU A 395 -30.23 10.20 10.33
N TYR A 396 -28.94 9.86 10.22
CA TYR A 396 -28.04 9.66 11.36
C TYR A 396 -27.34 10.93 11.82
N GLN A 397 -27.28 11.98 10.98
CA GLN A 397 -26.65 13.25 11.34
C GLN A 397 -27.35 13.96 12.51
N LYS A 398 -28.64 13.66 12.73
CA LYS A 398 -29.48 14.23 13.81
C LYS A 398 -29.65 13.31 15.01
N GLN A 399 -29.15 12.08 14.95
CA GLN A 399 -29.26 11.12 16.04
C GLN A 399 -28.07 11.25 16.97
N GLU A 400 -28.32 11.28 18.27
CA GLU A 400 -27.27 11.35 19.30
C GLU A 400 -26.81 9.96 19.75
N ALA A 401 -27.71 8.98 19.75
CA ALA A 401 -27.44 7.62 20.19
C ALA A 401 -28.26 6.59 19.38
N LEU A 402 -27.79 5.35 19.37
CA LEU A 402 -28.40 4.20 18.70
C LEU A 402 -28.29 2.96 19.59
N PRO A 403 -29.23 2.00 19.55
CA PRO A 403 -29.01 0.69 20.17
C PRO A 403 -27.67 0.10 19.74
N LEU A 404 -26.88 -0.42 20.68
CA LEU A 404 -25.49 -0.85 20.46
C LEU A 404 -25.34 -1.72 19.20
N LEU A 405 -26.19 -2.73 19.06
CA LEU A 405 -26.15 -3.66 17.92
C LEU A 405 -26.47 -2.95 16.60
N LYS A 406 -27.47 -2.04 16.61
CA LYS A 406 -27.81 -1.22 15.44
C LYS A 406 -26.66 -0.31 15.04
N TYR A 407 -26.03 0.36 16.01
CA TYR A 407 -24.88 1.21 15.74
C TYR A 407 -23.75 0.40 15.11
N PHE A 408 -23.44 -0.78 15.67
CA PHE A 408 -22.38 -1.62 15.14
C PHE A 408 -22.64 -2.02 13.69
N PHE A 409 -23.86 -2.45 13.36
CA PHE A 409 -24.21 -2.83 11.98
C PHE A 409 -24.18 -1.65 11.01
N GLU A 410 -24.77 -0.51 11.36
CA GLU A 410 -24.77 0.67 10.49
C GLU A 410 -23.36 1.22 10.27
N PHE A 411 -22.53 1.24 11.32
CA PHE A 411 -21.11 1.60 11.22
C PHE A 411 -20.38 0.72 10.20
N LEU A 412 -20.48 -0.61 10.34
CA LEU A 412 -19.81 -1.56 9.45
C LEU A 412 -20.32 -1.48 8.00
N ARG A 413 -21.60 -1.14 7.84
CA ARG A 413 -22.26 -1.03 6.54
C ARG A 413 -21.73 0.12 5.68
N VAL A 414 -21.21 1.19 6.30
CA VAL A 414 -20.62 2.29 5.54
C VAL A 414 -19.37 1.83 4.81
N TYR A 415 -18.63 0.87 5.36
CA TYR A 415 -17.40 0.33 4.80
C TYR A 415 -17.65 -0.81 3.81
N ASP A 416 -16.83 -0.87 2.76
CA ASP A 416 -16.79 -1.96 1.79
C ASP A 416 -15.77 -3.00 2.27
N PHE A 417 -16.14 -4.28 2.28
CA PHE A 417 -15.28 -5.36 2.77
C PHE A 417 -14.81 -6.27 1.63
N THR A 418 -15.18 -5.95 0.38
CA THR A 418 -14.84 -6.78 -0.78
C THR A 418 -14.12 -5.98 -1.83
N THR A 419 -12.94 -6.45 -2.23
CA THR A 419 -12.20 -5.87 -3.34
C THR A 419 -12.96 -6.12 -4.65
N THR A 420 -13.48 -5.06 -5.26
CA THR A 420 -14.16 -5.15 -6.56
C THR A 420 -13.19 -4.90 -7.72
N PRO A 421 -13.55 -5.29 -8.96
CA PRO A 421 -12.71 -5.02 -10.13
C PRO A 421 -12.45 -3.52 -10.38
N LYS A 422 -13.27 -2.63 -9.79
CA LYS A 422 -13.08 -1.18 -9.86
C LYS A 422 -11.96 -0.73 -8.91
N ASP A 423 -11.90 -1.30 -7.72
CA ASP A 423 -10.90 -0.96 -6.69
C ASP A 423 -9.49 -1.36 -7.14
N ILE A 424 -9.38 -2.46 -7.90
CA ILE A 424 -8.14 -2.97 -8.49
C ILE A 424 -7.61 -2.06 -9.61
N LYS A 425 -8.48 -1.49 -10.45
CA LYS A 425 -8.05 -0.70 -11.62
C LYS A 425 -7.51 0.67 -11.27
N ASP A 426 -8.01 1.28 -10.20
CA ASP A 426 -7.70 2.67 -9.90
C ASP A 426 -6.52 2.84 -8.94
N ASN A 427 -5.98 1.78 -8.32
CA ASN A 427 -4.96 1.87 -7.25
C ASN A 427 -5.31 2.98 -6.21
N GLN A 428 -6.60 3.27 -6.05
CA GLN A 428 -7.14 4.33 -5.20
C GLN A 428 -7.33 3.84 -3.77
N ASN A 429 -6.37 3.06 -3.25
CA ASN A 429 -6.25 2.83 -1.81
C ASN A 429 -5.65 4.10 -1.18
N ASN A 430 -6.43 5.18 -1.23
CA ASN A 430 -6.22 6.34 -0.39
C ASN A 430 -6.54 5.91 1.06
N SER A 431 -5.96 6.55 2.07
CA SER A 431 -6.38 6.33 3.47
C SER A 431 -7.82 6.80 3.79
N GLU A 432 -8.57 7.21 2.76
CA GLU A 432 -10.00 7.53 2.75
C GLU A 432 -10.82 6.45 2.02
N SER A 433 -10.17 5.39 1.53
CA SER A 433 -10.90 4.27 0.94
C SER A 433 -11.76 3.64 2.01
N VAL A 434 -13.05 3.64 1.71
CA VAL A 434 -14.10 2.93 2.44
C VAL A 434 -13.86 1.40 2.41
N LEU A 435 -12.94 0.94 1.55
CA LEU A 435 -12.50 -0.46 1.46
C LEU A 435 -11.67 -0.87 2.68
N ILE A 436 -12.14 -1.92 3.35
CA ILE A 436 -11.51 -2.63 4.45
C ILE A 436 -11.17 -4.02 3.91
N ASN A 437 -9.97 -4.15 3.34
CA ASN A 437 -9.50 -5.43 2.82
C ASN A 437 -9.11 -6.39 3.97
N PRO A 438 -8.95 -7.71 3.70
CA PRO A 438 -8.58 -8.70 4.71
C PRO A 438 -7.29 -8.38 5.46
N SER A 439 -6.34 -7.70 4.80
CA SER A 439 -5.08 -7.31 5.42
C SER A 439 -5.23 -6.14 6.41
N VAL A 440 -6.10 -5.16 6.11
CA VAL A 440 -6.50 -4.12 7.07
C VAL A 440 -7.17 -4.76 8.29
N LEU A 441 -8.02 -5.77 8.10
CA LEU A 441 -8.60 -6.53 9.22
C LEU A 441 -7.52 -7.27 10.01
N GLY A 442 -6.55 -7.90 9.34
CA GLY A 442 -5.39 -8.52 9.97
C GLY A 442 -4.63 -7.56 10.88
N LEU A 443 -4.43 -6.32 10.43
CA LEU A 443 -3.81 -5.25 11.21
C LEU A 443 -4.65 -4.78 12.41
N VAL A 444 -5.96 -4.66 12.23
CA VAL A 444 -6.88 -4.37 13.33
C VAL A 444 -6.79 -5.47 14.39
N PHE A 445 -6.79 -6.74 13.98
CA PHE A 445 -6.63 -7.87 14.89
C PHE A 445 -5.25 -7.88 15.55
N GLU A 446 -4.18 -7.54 14.83
CA GLU A 446 -2.84 -7.44 15.40
C GLU A 446 -2.80 -6.41 16.54
N LYS A 447 -3.39 -5.24 16.31
CA LYS A 447 -3.45 -4.19 17.32
C LYS A 447 -4.30 -4.59 18.52
N LEU A 448 -5.45 -5.22 18.30
CA LEU A 448 -6.30 -5.75 19.38
C LEU A 448 -5.60 -6.85 20.18
N ASN A 449 -4.88 -7.76 19.53
CA ASN A 449 -4.09 -8.82 20.17
C ASN A 449 -2.82 -8.28 20.84
N GLY A 450 -2.28 -7.15 20.37
CA GLY A 450 -1.11 -6.47 20.93
C GLY A 450 -1.34 -5.78 22.28
N TYR A 451 -2.48 -6.01 22.94
CA TYR A 451 -2.89 -5.34 24.19
C TYR A 451 -1.90 -5.50 25.37
N LYS A 452 -0.97 -6.47 25.33
CA LYS A 452 0.09 -6.66 26.34
C LYS A 452 1.49 -6.26 25.90
N GLU A 453 1.92 -6.67 24.71
CA GLU A 453 3.34 -6.60 24.31
C GLU A 453 3.65 -5.53 23.26
N GLY A 454 2.60 -4.93 22.67
CA GLY A 454 2.67 -4.09 21.48
C GLY A 454 2.57 -4.94 20.20
N SER A 455 2.17 -4.31 19.08
CA SER A 455 2.18 -4.92 17.74
C SER A 455 3.35 -4.39 16.92
N PHE A 456 4.06 -5.29 16.23
CA PHE A 456 5.11 -4.95 15.28
C PHE A 456 4.72 -5.51 13.92
N TYR A 457 4.02 -4.69 13.15
CA TYR A 457 3.58 -5.07 11.82
C TYR A 457 4.77 -5.16 10.86
N THR A 458 4.92 -6.33 10.23
CA THR A 458 5.88 -6.51 9.13
C THR A 458 5.17 -6.16 7.82
N PRO A 459 5.67 -5.19 7.03
CA PRO A 459 5.02 -4.82 5.78
C PRO A 459 4.87 -5.99 4.81
N SER A 460 3.77 -5.97 4.08
CA SER A 460 3.29 -7.03 3.19
C SER A 460 4.28 -7.50 2.13
N PHE A 461 5.02 -6.56 1.56
CA PHE A 461 6.02 -6.86 0.55
C PHE A 461 7.23 -7.60 1.14
N ILE A 462 7.53 -7.38 2.43
CA ILE A 462 8.61 -8.08 3.15
C ILE A 462 8.18 -9.52 3.40
N THR A 463 7.00 -9.74 3.97
CA THR A 463 6.50 -11.10 4.27
C THR A 463 6.33 -11.92 2.99
N SER A 464 5.78 -11.31 1.93
CA SER A 464 5.68 -11.93 0.60
C SER A 464 7.04 -12.29 0.01
N TYR A 465 8.01 -11.37 0.04
CA TYR A 465 9.38 -11.63 -0.44
C TYR A 465 10.03 -12.78 0.35
N MET A 466 9.96 -12.74 1.69
CA MET A 466 10.51 -13.79 2.54
C MET A 466 9.88 -15.16 2.26
N CYS A 467 8.56 -15.22 2.11
CA CYS A 467 7.85 -16.46 1.79
C CYS A 467 8.28 -17.00 0.42
N LYS A 468 8.36 -16.14 -0.61
CA LYS A 468 8.82 -16.54 -1.94
C LYS A 468 10.21 -17.13 -1.95
N GLU A 469 11.18 -16.42 -1.36
CA GLU A 469 12.58 -16.84 -1.30
C GLU A 469 12.78 -18.10 -0.44
N SER A 470 11.88 -18.38 0.52
CA SER A 470 11.97 -19.54 1.40
C SER A 470 11.24 -20.77 0.85
N ILE A 471 10.02 -20.59 0.33
CA ILE A 471 9.14 -21.69 -0.09
C ILE A 471 9.57 -22.27 -1.44
N THR A 472 9.96 -21.42 -2.40
CA THR A 472 10.33 -21.90 -3.75
C THR A 472 11.45 -22.94 -3.74
N PRO A 473 12.60 -22.74 -3.04
CA PRO A 473 13.65 -23.75 -2.95
C PRO A 473 13.18 -25.05 -2.28
N ILE A 474 12.37 -24.95 -1.21
CA ILE A 474 11.84 -26.11 -0.48
C ILE A 474 10.93 -26.95 -1.39
N VAL A 475 10.10 -26.30 -2.21
CA VAL A 475 9.27 -26.98 -3.21
C VAL A 475 10.16 -27.74 -4.20
N LEU A 476 11.18 -27.09 -4.77
CA LEU A 476 12.09 -27.74 -5.72
C LEU A 476 12.79 -28.95 -5.08
N ASP A 477 13.34 -28.79 -3.88
CA ASP A 477 13.99 -29.88 -3.14
C ASP A 477 13.03 -31.05 -2.90
N LYS A 478 11.79 -30.75 -2.50
CA LYS A 478 10.77 -31.77 -2.25
C LYS A 478 10.46 -32.58 -3.52
N PHE A 479 10.29 -31.91 -4.65
CA PHE A 479 10.02 -32.59 -5.93
C PHE A 479 11.25 -33.33 -6.46
N ASN A 480 12.44 -32.73 -6.40
CA ASN A 480 13.70 -33.35 -6.79
C ASN A 480 13.95 -34.65 -6.01
N GLN A 481 13.76 -34.63 -4.68
CA GLN A 481 13.90 -35.82 -3.84
C GLN A 481 12.83 -36.88 -4.11
N THR A 482 11.56 -36.47 -4.26
CA THR A 482 10.44 -37.40 -4.41
C THR A 482 10.46 -38.12 -5.77
N TYR A 483 10.76 -37.38 -6.84
CA TYR A 483 10.72 -37.90 -8.21
C TYR A 483 12.09 -38.21 -8.81
N LYS A 484 13.17 -37.98 -8.05
CA LYS A 484 14.57 -38.18 -8.47
C LYS A 484 14.88 -37.42 -9.77
N ILE A 485 14.57 -36.13 -9.75
CA ILE A 485 14.82 -35.17 -10.83
C ILE A 485 15.76 -34.07 -10.33
N GLU A 486 16.31 -33.29 -11.27
CA GLU A 486 17.26 -32.21 -10.99
C GLU A 486 16.77 -30.92 -11.64
N CYS A 487 15.69 -30.35 -11.10
CA CYS A 487 15.19 -29.04 -11.55
C CYS A 487 15.80 -27.92 -10.70
N GLU A 488 16.36 -26.90 -11.34
CA GLU A 488 16.95 -25.73 -10.67
C GLU A 488 15.93 -24.60 -10.44
N ASN A 489 14.80 -24.62 -11.16
CA ASN A 489 13.77 -23.60 -11.07
C ASN A 489 12.36 -24.15 -11.38
N LEU A 490 11.32 -23.37 -11.03
CA LEU A 490 9.93 -23.76 -11.24
C LEU A 490 9.57 -23.94 -12.73
N THR A 491 10.27 -23.27 -13.65
CA THR A 491 10.03 -23.42 -15.09
C THR A 491 10.45 -24.81 -15.58
N GLU A 492 11.61 -25.28 -15.15
CA GLU A 492 12.08 -26.65 -15.42
C GLU A 492 11.16 -27.69 -14.81
N LEU A 493 10.74 -27.50 -13.55
CA LEU A 493 9.79 -28.41 -12.91
C LEU A 493 8.45 -28.46 -13.65
N ARG A 494 7.95 -27.30 -14.10
CA ARG A 494 6.74 -27.20 -14.94
C ARG A 494 6.92 -27.93 -16.27
N ASN A 495 8.08 -27.80 -16.92
CA ASN A 495 8.37 -28.49 -18.17
C ASN A 495 8.47 -30.00 -17.95
N TYR A 496 9.12 -30.45 -16.88
CA TYR A 496 9.12 -31.86 -16.49
C TYR A 496 7.69 -32.41 -16.34
N PHE A 497 6.77 -31.66 -15.71
CA PHE A 497 5.36 -32.08 -15.63
C PHE A 497 4.71 -32.18 -17.01
N LYS A 498 4.94 -31.20 -17.90
CA LYS A 498 4.44 -31.20 -19.29
C LYS A 498 4.91 -32.43 -20.06
N ASP A 499 6.21 -32.73 -19.98
CA ASP A 499 6.84 -33.80 -20.75
C ASP A 499 6.52 -35.19 -20.19
N ASN A 500 6.30 -35.29 -18.87
CA ASN A 500 6.05 -36.56 -18.16
C ASN A 500 4.56 -36.72 -17.79
N TYR A 501 3.65 -36.52 -18.74
CA TYR A 501 2.21 -36.88 -18.70
C TYR A 501 1.17 -35.83 -18.21
N SER A 502 1.50 -34.55 -18.02
CA SER A 502 0.49 -33.49 -17.79
C SER A 502 -0.42 -33.40 -19.01
N TYR A 503 -1.67 -33.89 -19.02
CA TYR A 503 -2.82 -33.42 -18.25
C TYR A 503 -3.72 -34.56 -17.72
N LYS A 504 -3.20 -35.79 -17.54
CA LYS A 504 -4.01 -36.87 -16.93
C LYS A 504 -4.35 -36.51 -15.48
N GLU A 505 -5.64 -36.46 -15.16
CA GLU A 505 -6.17 -35.99 -13.87
C GLU A 505 -5.50 -36.65 -12.66
N GLY A 506 -5.16 -37.94 -12.76
CA GLY A 506 -4.47 -38.69 -11.70
C GLY A 506 -3.07 -38.18 -11.37
N LYS A 507 -2.23 -37.89 -12.37
CA LYS A 507 -0.86 -37.39 -12.14
C LYS A 507 -0.83 -35.96 -11.61
N ARG A 508 -1.74 -35.11 -12.11
CA ARG A 508 -1.89 -33.75 -11.56
C ARG A 508 -2.26 -33.80 -10.07
N LYS A 509 -3.20 -34.67 -9.68
CA LYS A 509 -3.58 -34.88 -8.28
C LYS A 509 -2.41 -35.39 -7.43
N GLU A 510 -1.59 -36.30 -7.95
CA GLU A 510 -0.37 -36.79 -7.28
C GLU A 510 0.64 -35.66 -7.01
N TYR A 511 0.93 -34.83 -8.02
CA TYR A 511 1.84 -33.69 -7.87
C TYR A 511 1.27 -32.62 -6.92
N LEU A 512 -0.02 -32.30 -7.02
CA LEU A 512 -0.68 -31.40 -6.08
C LEU A 512 -0.63 -31.94 -4.65
N ASN A 513 -0.91 -33.24 -4.45
CA ASN A 513 -0.79 -33.87 -3.15
C ASN A 513 0.64 -33.80 -2.60
N THR A 514 1.65 -33.93 -3.46
CA THR A 514 3.06 -33.76 -3.06
C THR A 514 3.31 -32.36 -2.51
N LEU A 515 2.86 -31.32 -3.21
CA LEU A 515 2.93 -29.94 -2.75
C LEU A 515 2.22 -29.74 -1.41
N LEU A 516 1.01 -30.30 -1.26
CA LEU A 516 0.21 -30.22 -0.02
C LEU A 516 0.79 -31.01 1.17
N THR A 517 1.84 -31.82 0.97
CA THR A 517 2.58 -32.44 2.09
C THR A 517 3.50 -31.47 2.81
N LEU A 518 3.83 -30.33 2.20
CA LEU A 518 4.64 -29.30 2.86
C LEU A 518 3.91 -28.74 4.09
N ARG A 519 4.70 -28.36 5.10
CA ARG A 519 4.23 -27.82 6.38
C ARG A 519 5.02 -26.56 6.68
N VAL A 520 4.31 -25.46 6.91
CA VAL A 520 4.85 -24.17 7.32
C VAL A 520 4.48 -23.95 8.78
N CYS A 521 5.42 -23.45 9.59
CA CYS A 521 5.21 -23.16 10.99
C CYS A 521 5.79 -21.78 11.30
N ASP A 522 4.94 -20.91 11.86
CA ASP A 522 5.36 -19.64 12.45
C ASP A 522 5.21 -19.74 13.98
N PRO A 523 6.31 -19.85 14.75
CA PRO A 523 6.25 -19.98 16.20
C PRO A 523 5.87 -18.67 16.91
N ALA A 524 5.88 -17.53 16.21
CA ALA A 524 5.55 -16.21 16.74
C ALA A 524 4.52 -15.51 15.84
N VAL A 525 3.44 -16.24 15.54
CA VAL A 525 2.47 -15.94 14.47
C VAL A 525 1.83 -14.56 14.51
N GLY A 526 1.71 -13.93 15.69
CA GLY A 526 1.07 -12.62 15.82
C GLY A 526 -0.33 -12.59 15.21
N SER A 527 -0.54 -11.71 14.22
CA SER A 527 -1.77 -11.60 13.43
C SER A 527 -1.98 -12.73 12.40
N GLY A 528 -0.97 -13.54 12.14
CA GLY A 528 -0.99 -14.58 11.11
C GLY A 528 -0.62 -14.10 9.72
N HIS A 529 -0.16 -12.86 9.55
CA HIS A 529 0.16 -12.29 8.22
C HIS A 529 1.20 -13.13 7.46
N PHE A 530 2.26 -13.60 8.11
CA PHE A 530 3.23 -14.52 7.50
C PHE A 530 2.60 -15.82 6.99
N LEU A 531 1.62 -16.39 7.69
CA LEU A 531 0.91 -17.59 7.25
C LEU A 531 0.01 -17.31 6.05
N VAL A 532 -0.60 -16.12 5.97
CA VAL A 532 -1.36 -15.67 4.80
C VAL A 532 -0.42 -15.51 3.59
N SER A 533 0.73 -14.85 3.74
CA SER A 533 1.72 -14.73 2.67
C SER A 533 2.27 -16.09 2.22
N ALA A 534 2.51 -17.01 3.16
CA ALA A 534 2.93 -18.36 2.85
C ALA A 534 1.86 -19.15 2.08
N LEU A 535 0.59 -19.02 2.48
CA LEU A 535 -0.54 -19.61 1.75
C LEU A 535 -0.64 -19.05 0.33
N ASN A 536 -0.52 -17.73 0.18
CA ASN A 536 -0.56 -17.06 -1.11
C ASN A 536 0.54 -17.57 -2.06
N GLU A 537 1.77 -17.66 -1.56
CA GLU A 537 2.90 -18.18 -2.32
C GLU A 537 2.69 -19.66 -2.71
N MET A 538 2.17 -20.48 -1.80
CA MET A 538 1.86 -21.89 -2.08
C MET A 538 0.80 -22.05 -3.18
N VAL A 539 -0.25 -21.21 -3.18
CA VAL A 539 -1.26 -21.21 -4.23
C VAL A 539 -0.69 -20.71 -5.55
N TRP A 540 0.15 -19.67 -5.51
CA TRP A 540 0.84 -19.16 -6.71
C TRP A 540 1.74 -20.21 -7.34
N ILE A 541 2.53 -20.94 -6.55
CA ILE A 541 3.35 -22.06 -7.02
C ILE A 541 2.48 -23.17 -7.63
N ALA A 542 1.36 -23.53 -7.00
CA ALA A 542 0.44 -24.52 -7.56
C ALA A 542 -0.12 -24.08 -8.94
N TYR A 543 -0.41 -22.80 -9.09
CA TYR A 543 -0.83 -22.20 -10.36
C TYR A 543 0.29 -22.21 -11.41
N GLU A 544 1.49 -21.75 -11.05
CA GLU A 544 2.64 -21.71 -11.95
C GLU A 544 3.04 -23.10 -12.46
N LEU A 545 2.95 -24.11 -11.60
CA LEU A 545 3.20 -25.50 -11.98
C LEU A 545 2.06 -26.13 -12.81
N GLY A 546 0.94 -25.43 -13.01
CA GLY A 546 -0.22 -25.92 -13.76
C GLY A 546 -1.00 -27.01 -13.03
N LEU A 547 -0.95 -27.01 -11.69
CA LEU A 547 -1.59 -28.01 -10.84
C LEU A 547 -3.07 -27.69 -10.55
N ILE A 548 -3.50 -26.44 -10.79
CA ILE A 548 -4.90 -26.01 -10.66
C ILE A 548 -5.61 -26.10 -12.02
N ALA A 549 -6.32 -27.20 -12.25
CA ALA A 549 -6.91 -27.51 -13.55
C ALA A 549 -7.95 -26.49 -14.03
N SER A 550 -8.74 -25.95 -13.10
CA SER A 550 -9.82 -25.00 -13.38
C SER A 550 -9.32 -23.64 -13.88
N LEU A 551 -8.05 -23.28 -13.60
CA LEU A 551 -7.46 -21.99 -13.97
C LEU A 551 -6.70 -21.98 -15.30
N TYR A 552 -6.83 -23.01 -16.15
CA TYR A 552 -6.02 -23.17 -17.38
C TYR A 552 -6.07 -22.00 -18.39
N ARG A 553 -7.14 -21.20 -18.39
CA ARG A 553 -7.35 -20.01 -19.24
C ARG A 553 -7.29 -18.69 -18.45
N HIS A 554 -7.08 -18.78 -17.15
CA HIS A 554 -7.16 -17.64 -16.25
C HIS A 554 -5.76 -17.26 -15.79
N GLU A 555 -5.57 -15.98 -15.53
CA GLU A 555 -4.35 -15.46 -14.93
C GLU A 555 -4.56 -15.31 -13.43
N LEU A 556 -3.68 -15.90 -12.63
CA LEU A 556 -3.68 -15.69 -11.18
C LEU A 556 -2.64 -14.61 -10.87
N ARG A 557 -3.10 -13.48 -10.32
CA ARG A 557 -2.24 -12.38 -9.87
C ARG A 557 -2.35 -12.24 -8.37
N LEU A 558 -1.22 -11.96 -7.72
CA LEU A 558 -1.16 -11.56 -6.32
C LEU A 558 -1.11 -10.03 -6.29
N GLU A 559 -2.18 -9.38 -5.87
CA GLU A 559 -2.26 -7.92 -5.77
C GLU A 559 -2.73 -7.56 -4.36
N ASN A 560 -1.99 -6.70 -3.65
CA ASN A 560 -2.32 -6.29 -2.27
C ASN A 560 -2.53 -7.45 -1.27
N ASP A 561 -1.69 -8.49 -1.32
CA ASP A 561 -1.84 -9.75 -0.55
C ASP A 561 -3.11 -10.56 -0.86
N GLU A 562 -3.83 -10.24 -1.93
CA GLU A 562 -5.00 -10.99 -2.37
C GLU A 562 -4.70 -11.75 -3.66
N ILE A 563 -5.20 -12.99 -3.72
CA ILE A 563 -5.20 -13.78 -4.94
C ILE A 563 -6.39 -13.35 -5.79
N ILE A 564 -6.11 -12.77 -6.94
CA ILE A 564 -7.12 -12.34 -7.90
C ILE A 564 -6.99 -13.18 -9.16
N ILE A 565 -8.14 -13.71 -9.60
CA ILE A 565 -8.24 -14.48 -10.83
C ILE A 565 -8.73 -13.53 -11.93
N HIS A 566 -7.98 -13.43 -13.02
CA HIS A 566 -8.33 -12.66 -14.20
C HIS A 566 -8.74 -13.60 -15.33
N THR A 567 -9.81 -13.23 -16.03
CA THR A 567 -10.31 -13.87 -17.26
C THR A 567 -9.41 -13.54 -18.46
N PRO A 568 -9.50 -14.29 -19.58
CA PRO A 568 -8.76 -13.98 -20.81
C PRO A 568 -8.93 -12.55 -21.33
N GLU A 569 -10.06 -11.89 -21.00
CA GLU A 569 -10.34 -10.50 -21.34
C GLU A 569 -9.79 -9.48 -20.33
N ASP A 570 -8.89 -9.91 -19.43
CA ASP A 570 -8.26 -9.09 -18.37
C ASP A 570 -9.31 -8.45 -17.44
N LYS A 571 -10.40 -9.19 -17.19
CA LYS A 571 -11.42 -8.84 -16.17
C LYS A 571 -11.27 -9.76 -14.98
N VAL A 572 -11.42 -9.21 -13.78
CA VAL A 572 -11.50 -9.99 -12.54
C VAL A 572 -12.69 -10.94 -12.60
N PHE A 573 -12.43 -12.20 -12.27
CA PHE A 573 -13.41 -13.27 -12.16
C PHE A 573 -14.31 -13.01 -10.96
N ASN A 574 -15.62 -12.97 -11.18
CA ASN A 574 -16.61 -12.81 -10.11
C ASN A 574 -17.37 -14.13 -9.94
N TYR A 575 -17.56 -14.54 -8.68
CA TYR A 575 -18.37 -15.71 -8.37
C TYR A 575 -19.85 -15.39 -8.60
N THR A 576 -20.59 -16.37 -9.12
CA THR A 576 -22.03 -16.27 -9.32
C THR A 576 -22.74 -17.49 -8.75
N ILE A 577 -24.06 -17.36 -8.54
CA ILE A 577 -24.87 -18.52 -8.17
C ILE A 577 -24.96 -19.47 -9.38
N PRO A 578 -24.65 -20.77 -9.21
CA PRO A 578 -24.82 -21.74 -10.27
C PRO A 578 -26.30 -21.92 -10.61
N HIS A 579 -26.63 -21.96 -11.91
CA HIS A 579 -27.99 -22.26 -12.36
C HIS A 579 -28.41 -23.72 -12.08
N SER A 580 -27.44 -24.62 -11.93
CA SER A 580 -27.64 -26.02 -11.55
C SER A 580 -26.42 -26.57 -10.81
N GLU A 581 -26.62 -27.58 -9.95
CA GLU A 581 -25.55 -28.19 -9.15
C GLU A 581 -24.37 -28.69 -9.99
N ASN A 582 -24.60 -29.10 -11.24
CA ASN A 582 -23.60 -29.63 -12.16
C ASN A 582 -23.16 -28.65 -13.26
N ASP A 583 -23.38 -27.34 -13.09
CA ASP A 583 -23.01 -26.35 -14.08
C ASP A 583 -21.48 -26.38 -14.37
N PRO A 584 -21.06 -26.66 -15.61
CA PRO A 584 -19.65 -26.70 -15.98
C PRO A 584 -19.00 -25.31 -16.03
N HIS A 585 -19.77 -24.22 -16.08
CA HIS A 585 -19.20 -22.87 -16.03
C HIS A 585 -18.74 -22.47 -14.63
N HIS A 586 -19.12 -23.26 -13.60
CA HIS A 586 -18.79 -23.00 -12.20
C HIS A 586 -17.62 -23.87 -11.69
N HIS A 587 -16.84 -24.49 -12.58
CA HIS A 587 -15.69 -25.34 -12.21
C HIS A 587 -14.57 -24.63 -11.42
N ILE A 588 -14.48 -23.31 -11.47
CA ILE A 588 -13.52 -22.54 -10.64
C ILE A 588 -14.05 -22.37 -9.21
N GLN A 589 -15.38 -22.28 -9.06
CA GLN A 589 -16.04 -22.07 -7.78
C GLN A 589 -16.20 -23.36 -6.97
N LYS A 590 -16.18 -24.51 -7.66
CA LYS A 590 -16.14 -25.85 -7.08
C LYS A 590 -14.71 -26.29 -6.86
#